data_AF-A0A4S0MXL6-F1
#
_entry.id   AF-A0A4S0MXL6-F1
#
_cell.length_a   1.000
_cell.length_b   1.000
_cell.length_c   1.000
_cell.angle_alpha   90.00
_cell.angle_beta   90.00
_cell.angle_gamma   90.00
#
_symmetry.space_group_name_H-M   'P 1'
#
loop_
_entity.id
_entity.type
_entity.pdbx_description
1 polymer ?
#
loop_
_entity_poly.entity_id
_entity_poly.type
_entity_poly.pdbx_seq_one_letter_code
_entity_poly.pdbx_strand_id
1 'polypeptide(L)' 'MLTISADEVDRALTFPGLVETLRTAFREGAVQPVRHHHAV' A
#
# COMPACT_ATOMS: atom_id res chain seq x y z
N MET A 1 0.56 -15.92 -11.94
CA MET A 1 0.12 -15.06 -10.82
C MET A 1 1.32 -14.91 -9.90
N LEU A 2 1.73 -13.68 -9.58
CA LEU A 2 2.78 -13.48 -8.59
C LEU A 2 2.13 -13.62 -7.20
N THR A 3 2.66 -14.53 -6.39
CA THR A 3 2.27 -14.68 -4.98
C THR A 3 3.43 -14.14 -4.15
N ILE A 4 3.15 -13.19 -3.27
CA ILE A 4 4.13 -12.59 -2.37
C ILE A 4 3.78 -13.04 -0.95
N SER A 5 4.71 -13.70 -0.29
CA SER A 5 4.57 -14.15 1.11
C SER A 5 4.74 -13.00 2.10
N ALA A 6 4.31 -13.23 3.34
CA ALA A 6 4.49 -12.25 4.42
C ALA A 6 5.97 -11.91 4.65
N ASP A 7 6.86 -12.89 4.64
CA ASP A 7 8.32 -12.69 4.82
C ASP A 7 8.95 -11.89 3.67
N GLU A 8 8.39 -11.97 2.47
CA GLU A 8 8.80 -11.13 1.34
C GLU A 8 8.31 -9.69 1.51
N VAL A 9 7.08 -9.49 1.99
CA VAL A 9 6.57 -8.15 2.31
C VAL A 9 7.39 -7.51 3.41
N ASP A 10 7.67 -8.22 4.50
CA ASP A 10 8.38 -7.68 5.68
C ASP A 10 9.82 -7.25 5.32
N ARG A 11 10.49 -8.02 4.46
CA ARG A 11 11.82 -7.66 3.92
C ARG A 11 11.78 -6.47 2.96
N ALA A 12 10.70 -6.29 2.21
CA ALA A 12 10.60 -5.27 1.17
C ALA A 12 10.01 -3.94 1.67
N LEU A 13 9.16 -3.96 2.70
CA LEU A 13 8.38 -2.82 3.16
C LEU A 13 8.74 -2.43 4.59
N THR A 14 9.88 -1.76 4.74
CA THR A 14 10.26 -1.18 6.04
C THR A 14 9.31 -0.04 6.43
N PHE A 15 9.14 0.20 7.73
CA PHE A 15 8.28 1.28 8.23
C PHE A 15 8.69 2.67 7.67
N PRO A 16 9.97 3.10 7.70
CA PRO A 16 10.37 4.37 7.08
C PRO A 16 10.12 4.40 5.57
N GLY A 17 10.35 3.28 4.88
CA GLY A 17 10.08 3.17 3.45
C GLY A 17 8.60 3.37 3.12
N LEU A 18 7.71 2.75 3.89
CA LEU A 18 6.26 2.93 3.76
C LEU A 18 5.86 4.40 3.91
N VAL A 19 6.40 5.10 4.91
CA VAL A 19 6.10 6.51 5.15
C VAL A 19 6.46 7.37 3.93
N GLU A 20 7.65 7.16 3.36
CA GLU A 20 8.10 7.94 2.20
C GLU A 20 7.33 7.57 0.92
N THR A 21 7.02 6.29 0.70
CA THR A 21 6.15 5.87 -0.40
C THR A 21 4.79 6.54 -0.32
N LEU A 22 4.16 6.56 0.86
CA LEU A 22 2.87 7.23 1.06
C LEU A 22 3.00 8.73 0.83
N ARG A 23 4.05 9.38 1.36
CA ARG A 23 4.29 10.82 1.17
C ARG A 23 4.34 11.19 -0.32
N THR A 24 5.06 10.41 -1.12
CA THR A 24 5.14 10.60 -2.58
C THR A 24 3.78 10.40 -3.22
N ALA A 25 3.09 9.30 -2.94
CA ALA A 25 1.78 8.99 -3.52
C ALA A 25 0.75 10.10 -3.24
N PHE A 26 0.70 10.62 -2.01
CA PHE A 26 -0.17 11.74 -1.66
C PHE A 26 0.23 13.04 -2.37
N ARG A 27 1.54 13.34 -2.46
CA ARG A 27 2.04 14.55 -3.13
C ARG A 27 1.75 14.54 -4.63
N GLU A 28 1.85 13.37 -5.25
CA GLU A 28 1.59 13.16 -6.68
C GLU A 28 0.10 13.03 -7.01
N GLY A 29 -0.77 13.03 -6.00
CA GLY A 29 -2.22 13.03 -6.20
C GLY A 29 -2.78 11.66 -6.55
N ALA A 30 -2.29 10.59 -5.91
CA ALA A 30 -2.83 9.25 -6.07
C ALA A 30 -4.36 9.23 -5.93
N VAL A 31 -5.04 8.67 -6.93
CA VAL A 31 -6.51 8.59 -6.98
C VAL A 31 -6.96 7.23 -6.44
N GLN A 32 -7.73 7.26 -5.34
CA GLN A 32 -8.35 6.07 -4.78
C GLN A 32 -9.88 6.18 -4.86
N PRO A 33 -10.55 5.25 -5.56
CA PRO A 33 -12.01 5.18 -5.54
C PRO A 33 -12.54 4.95 -4.12
N VAL A 34 -13.75 5.44 -3.85
CA VAL A 34 -14.41 5.22 -2.57
C VAL A 34 -14.60 3.71 -2.36
N ARG A 35 -14.20 3.22 -1.19
CA ARG A 35 -14.46 1.85 -0.81
C ARG A 35 -15.96 1.63 -0.63
N HIS A 36 -16.56 0.80 -1.47
CA HIS A 36 -17.89 0.26 -1.23
C HIS A 36 -17.80 -0.83 -0.17
N HIS A 37 -18.51 -0.65 0.93
CA HIS A 37 -18.72 -1.74 1.88
C HIS A 37 -19.98 -2.49 1.43
N HIS A 38 -19.86 -3.80 1.21
CA HIS A 38 -21.05 -4.65 1.12
C HIS A 38 -21.50 -4.90 2.55
N ALA A 39 -22.76 -4.60 2.86
CA ALA A 39 -23.35 -5.00 4.14
C ALA A 39 -23.27 -6.52 4.24
N VAL A 40 -22.62 -7.00 5.31
CA VAL A 40 -22.58 -8.42 5.68
C VAL A 40 -23.88 -8.75 6.40
#